data_AF-A0A3D9MYK0-F1
#
_entry.id   AF-A0A3D9MYK0-F1
#
_cell.length_a   1.000
_cell.length_b   1.000
_cell.length_c   1.000
_cell.angle_alpha   90.00
_cell.angle_beta   90.00
_cell.angle_gamma   90.00
#
_symmetry.space_group_name_H-M   'P 1'
#
loop_
_entity.id
_entity.type
_entity.pdbx_description
1 polymer ?
#
loop_
_entity_poly.entity_id
_entity_poly.type
_entity_poly.pdbx_seq_one_letter_code
_entity_poly.pdbx_strand_id
1 'polypeptide(L)'
;MTKLNKVLSLLILVALAVSCGKSSNDNFTLKGSVKGLKKGVVYLQKDGDSSIVDLDSMVISGQSEFTLHTHIDEPILLYLKLFKNDGAEHYIPFFADKGVTEITTSLKGFNYDSEIKGSKQQELLKEYLSVLSRYNDKNLDIIEESFKAREKNDSIAVDSLNRLADHLIKRKYAYTIQFAMNNKDSEIAPYLALYETRNANPVYIDSIYNSLNPEIKNSLYGKKLSEVIANRNSNN
;
A
#
# COMPACT_ATOMS: atom_id res chain seq x y z
N MET A 1 45.13 8.17 41.40
CA MET A 1 44.33 7.20 40.62
C MET A 1 42.94 7.72 40.17
N THR A 2 42.63 9.03 40.24
CA THR A 2 41.29 9.55 39.91
C THR A 2 41.18 10.23 38.53
N LYS A 3 42.30 10.72 37.96
CA LYS A 3 42.30 11.36 36.63
C LYS A 3 42.22 10.35 35.48
N LEU A 4 42.85 9.19 35.61
CA LEU A 4 42.86 8.16 34.56
C LEU A 4 41.47 7.51 34.38
N ASN A 5 40.74 7.28 35.48
CA ASN A 5 39.37 6.75 35.44
C ASN A 5 38.38 7.76 34.84
N LYS A 6 38.59 9.07 35.04
CA LYS A 6 37.75 10.12 34.41
C LYS A 6 37.97 10.21 32.90
N VAL A 7 39.20 10.01 32.42
CA VAL A 7 39.51 9.99 30.98
C VAL A 7 38.96 8.72 30.32
N LEU A 8 39.03 7.57 31.01
CA LEU A 8 38.48 6.31 30.52
C LEU A 8 36.93 6.33 30.46
N SER A 9 36.26 6.93 31.46
CA SER A 9 34.80 7.14 31.42
C SER A 9 34.36 8.11 30.32
N LEU A 10 35.18 9.12 29.97
CA LEU A 10 34.84 10.08 28.91
C LEU A 10 34.99 9.46 27.51
N LEU A 11 35.98 8.57 27.32
CA LEU A 11 36.19 7.83 26.07
C LEU A 11 35.06 6.81 25.79
N ILE A 12 34.51 6.18 26.82
CA ILE A 12 33.36 5.27 26.69
C ILE A 12 32.08 6.04 26.32
N LEU A 13 31.91 7.27 26.83
CA LEU A 13 30.75 8.11 26.51
C LEU A 13 30.79 8.66 25.07
N VAL A 14 31.99 8.92 24.53
CA VAL A 14 32.17 9.35 23.13
C VAL A 14 32.02 8.18 22.16
N ALA A 15 32.41 6.96 22.53
CA ALA A 15 32.21 5.77 21.71
C ALA A 15 30.73 5.40 21.52
N LEU A 16 29.85 5.75 22.49
CA LEU A 16 28.40 5.56 22.38
C LEU A 16 27.72 6.58 21.45
N ALA A 17 28.40 7.66 21.05
CA ALA A 17 27.84 8.71 20.20
C ALA A 17 27.99 8.46 18.68
N VAL A 18 28.65 7.36 18.27
CA VAL A 18 28.98 7.10 16.84
C VAL A 18 28.17 5.95 16.22
N SER A 19 27.31 5.27 16.98
CA SER A 19 26.44 4.22 16.42
C SER A 19 25.07 4.77 15.96
N CYS A 20 25.10 5.78 15.09
CA CYS A 20 23.94 6.18 14.29
C CYS A 20 24.43 6.52 12.87
N GLY A 21 25.14 5.56 12.27
CA GLY A 21 25.53 5.60 10.86
C GLY A 21 24.46 4.89 10.04
N LYS A 22 23.95 5.58 9.01
CA LYS A 22 23.08 5.02 7.97
C LYS A 22 23.56 3.62 7.56
N SER A 23 22.65 2.66 7.57
CA SER A 23 22.91 1.31 7.09
C SER A 23 23.44 1.41 5.66
N SER A 24 24.65 0.89 5.40
CA SER A 24 25.26 0.92 4.07
C SER A 24 24.59 -0.04 3.07
N ASN A 25 23.48 -0.66 3.46
CA ASN A 25 22.74 -1.64 2.67
C ASN A 25 21.40 -1.13 2.16
N ASP A 26 21.00 0.11 2.48
CA ASP A 26 19.72 0.65 2.00
C ASP A 26 19.74 0.78 0.47
N ASN A 27 18.75 0.18 -0.19
CA ASN A 27 18.63 0.17 -1.65
C ASN A 27 17.34 0.86 -2.14
N PHE A 28 16.55 1.39 -1.21
CA PHE A 28 15.36 2.17 -1.46
C PHE A 28 15.43 3.52 -0.75
N THR A 29 14.92 4.55 -1.41
CA THR A 29 14.80 5.91 -0.89
C THR A 29 13.42 6.48 -1.20
N LEU A 30 12.68 6.87 -0.16
CA LEU A 30 11.46 7.66 -0.28
C LEU A 30 11.80 9.14 -0.07
N LYS A 31 11.55 9.96 -1.09
CA LYS A 31 11.57 11.43 -0.99
C LYS A 31 10.13 11.92 -0.85
N GLY A 32 9.83 12.59 0.25
CA GLY A 32 8.47 13.06 0.52
C GLY A 32 8.40 14.58 0.67
N SER A 33 7.28 15.16 0.23
CA SER A 33 6.96 16.57 0.46
C SER A 33 5.49 16.73 0.86
N VAL A 34 5.24 17.41 2.00
CA VAL A 34 3.89 17.63 2.53
C VAL A 34 3.64 19.12 2.68
N LYS A 35 2.89 19.70 1.74
CA LYS A 35 2.54 21.12 1.76
C LYS A 35 1.72 21.47 3.00
N GLY A 36 2.18 22.45 3.77
CA GLY A 36 1.51 22.95 4.97
C GLY A 36 1.82 22.18 6.26
N LEU A 37 2.66 21.14 6.21
CA LEU A 37 3.14 20.45 7.40
C LEU A 37 4.23 21.27 8.10
N LYS A 38 3.98 21.66 9.36
CA LYS A 38 4.96 22.40 10.19
C LYS A 38 5.67 21.51 11.19
N LYS A 39 4.93 20.57 11.79
CA LYS A 39 5.39 19.66 12.83
C LYS A 39 4.68 18.32 12.67
N GLY A 40 5.40 17.24 12.95
CA GLY A 40 4.87 15.88 12.93
C GLY A 40 6.02 14.88 12.87
N VAL A 41 5.70 13.60 12.83
CA VAL A 41 6.67 12.53 12.56
C VAL A 41 6.16 11.76 11.37
N VAL A 42 7.01 11.59 10.36
CA VAL A 42 6.73 10.72 9.22
C VAL A 42 7.38 9.37 9.45
N TYR A 43 6.70 8.31 9.05
CA TYR A 43 7.17 6.93 9.15
C TYR A 43 7.06 6.28 7.78
N LEU A 44 8.08 5.49 7.43
CA LEU A 44 8.02 4.51 6.37
C LEU A 44 7.68 3.17 7.01
N GLN A 45 6.57 2.55 6.62
CA GLN A 45 6.05 1.36 7.27
C GLN A 45 5.75 0.25 6.28
N LYS A 46 5.70 -0.98 6.79
CA LYS A 46 5.14 -2.14 6.08
C LYS A 46 4.21 -2.95 6.99
N ASP A 47 3.37 -3.76 6.38
CA ASP A 47 2.65 -4.82 7.10
C ASP A 47 3.64 -5.92 7.50
N GLY A 48 3.68 -6.25 8.78
CA GLY A 48 4.24 -7.51 9.29
C GLY A 48 3.16 -8.59 9.43
N ASP A 49 3.51 -9.72 10.04
CA ASP A 49 2.59 -10.85 10.17
C ASP A 49 1.41 -10.57 11.10
N SER A 50 1.64 -9.81 12.19
CA SER A 50 0.61 -9.47 13.18
C SER A 50 0.59 -8.00 13.59
N SER A 51 1.48 -7.17 13.04
CA SER A 51 1.63 -5.76 13.40
C SER A 51 2.25 -4.95 12.28
N ILE A 52 2.07 -3.63 12.33
CA ILE A 52 2.79 -2.69 11.48
C ILE A 52 4.25 -2.64 11.93
N VAL A 53 5.17 -2.59 10.97
CA VAL A 53 6.62 -2.47 11.22
C VAL A 53 7.10 -1.13 10.69
N ASP A 54 7.71 -0.34 11.58
CA ASP A 54 8.41 0.91 11.21
C ASP A 54 9.77 0.56 10.61
N LEU A 55 9.99 0.97 9.36
CA LEU A 55 11.22 0.76 8.62
C LEU A 55 12.20 1.92 8.80
N ASP A 56 11.66 3.14 8.81
CA ASP A 56 12.40 4.38 9.06
C ASP A 56 11.44 5.48 9.51
N SER A 57 11.96 6.54 10.11
CA SER A 57 11.17 7.69 10.53
C SER A 57 11.96 8.98 10.55
N MET A 58 11.26 10.10 10.45
CA MET A 58 11.86 11.43 10.55
C MET A 58 10.93 12.41 11.25
N VAL A 59 11.48 13.18 12.19
CA VAL A 59 10.77 14.28 12.83
C VAL A 59 10.79 15.49 11.90
N ILE A 60 9.59 16.03 11.63
CA ILE A 60 9.39 17.26 10.86
C ILE A 60 9.34 18.46 11.82
N SER A 61 10.19 19.45 11.58
CA SER A 61 10.27 20.68 12.39
C SER A 61 10.53 21.91 11.51
N GLY A 62 9.61 22.18 10.60
CA GLY A 62 9.61 23.35 9.72
C GLY A 62 10.10 23.09 8.30
N GLN A 63 10.79 21.98 8.03
CA GLN A 63 11.10 21.53 6.68
C GLN A 63 9.86 20.95 5.98
N SER A 64 9.69 21.24 4.69
CA SER A 64 8.60 20.70 3.87
C SER A 64 8.93 19.34 3.26
N GLU A 65 10.21 19.03 3.16
CA GLU A 65 10.75 17.83 2.51
C GLU A 65 11.39 16.91 3.54
N PHE A 66 11.32 15.61 3.27
CA PHE A 66 11.96 14.58 4.07
C PHE A 66 12.45 13.44 3.19
N THR A 67 13.35 12.65 3.74
CA THR A 67 13.87 11.45 3.07
C THR A 67 13.90 10.31 4.07
N LEU A 68 13.37 9.17 3.66
CA LEU A 68 13.36 7.93 4.42
C LEU A 68 14.03 6.84 3.59
N HIS A 69 14.68 5.89 4.25
CA HIS A 69 15.46 4.83 3.61
C HIS A 69 15.08 3.47 4.13
N THR A 70 15.20 2.44 3.29
CA THR A 70 15.12 1.06 3.76
C THR A 70 15.81 0.11 2.77
N HIS A 71 15.93 -1.15 3.18
CA HIS A 71 16.31 -2.24 2.31
C HIS A 71 15.05 -3.00 1.86
N ILE A 72 14.94 -3.21 0.56
CA ILE A 72 13.86 -3.96 -0.08
C ILE A 72 14.47 -5.09 -0.91
N ASP A 73 14.08 -6.33 -0.63
CA ASP A 73 14.54 -7.50 -1.38
C ASP A 73 13.87 -7.59 -2.76
N GLU A 74 12.56 -7.33 -2.79
CA GLU A 74 11.67 -7.42 -3.94
C GLU A 74 10.50 -6.41 -3.83
N PRO A 75 9.81 -6.09 -4.93
CA PRO A 75 8.72 -5.11 -4.92
C PRO A 75 7.63 -5.41 -3.88
N ILE A 76 7.29 -4.40 -3.05
CA ILE A 76 6.38 -4.55 -1.91
C ILE A 76 5.56 -3.27 -1.68
N LEU A 77 4.33 -3.43 -1.18
CA LEU A 77 3.51 -2.33 -0.70
C LEU A 77 4.07 -1.79 0.63
N LEU A 78 4.42 -0.51 0.62
CA LEU A 78 4.82 0.26 1.80
C LEU A 78 3.81 1.37 2.07
N TYR A 79 3.92 1.96 3.26
CA TYR A 79 3.07 3.05 3.72
C TYR A 79 3.92 4.22 4.17
N LEU A 80 3.59 5.40 3.67
CA LEU A 80 4.03 6.66 4.27
C LEU A 80 2.99 7.08 5.29
N LYS A 81 3.31 7.03 6.59
CA LYS A 81 2.43 7.46 7.67
C LYS A 81 2.85 8.82 8.22
N LEU A 82 1.88 9.66 8.55
CA LEU A 82 2.09 10.93 9.25
C LEU A 82 1.42 10.89 10.63
N PHE A 83 2.23 11.07 11.67
CA PHE A 83 1.76 11.26 13.03
C PHE A 83 1.82 12.75 13.42
N LYS A 84 0.67 13.35 13.74
CA LYS A 84 0.58 14.75 14.19
C LYS A 84 -0.31 14.97 15.42
N ASN A 85 -0.55 13.92 16.20
CA ASN A 85 -1.31 13.94 17.46
C ASN A 85 -2.70 14.58 17.35
N ASP A 86 -3.43 14.30 16.27
CA ASP A 86 -4.79 14.79 16.02
C ASP A 86 -5.86 13.70 16.12
N GLY A 87 -5.47 12.49 16.51
CA GLY A 87 -6.36 11.33 16.64
C GLY A 87 -6.81 10.72 15.31
N ALA A 88 -6.38 11.25 14.16
CA ALA A 88 -6.70 10.71 12.84
C ALA A 88 -5.53 9.93 12.26
N GLU A 89 -5.85 8.91 11.46
CA GLU A 89 -4.85 8.16 10.72
C GLU A 89 -4.54 8.85 9.38
N HIS A 90 -3.26 9.12 9.17
CA HIS A 90 -2.76 9.71 7.93
C HIS A 90 -1.77 8.75 7.30
N TYR A 91 -2.14 8.09 6.20
CA TYR A 91 -1.25 7.19 5.49
C TYR A 91 -1.48 7.21 3.97
N ILE A 92 -0.39 6.98 3.23
CA ILE A 92 -0.39 6.84 1.78
C ILE A 92 0.23 5.48 1.45
N PRO A 93 -0.56 4.51 0.96
CA PRO A 93 0.00 3.26 0.45
C PRO A 93 0.66 3.48 -0.91
N PHE A 94 1.79 2.81 -1.15
CA PHE A 94 2.47 2.86 -2.44
C PHE A 94 3.31 1.59 -2.67
N PHE A 95 3.44 1.19 -3.93
CA PHE A 95 4.26 0.05 -4.32
C PHE A 95 5.72 0.49 -4.48
N ALA A 96 6.58 0.01 -3.59
CA ALA A 96 8.00 0.32 -3.58
C ALA A 96 8.80 -0.78 -4.30
N ASP A 97 9.89 -0.38 -4.94
CA ASP A 97 10.95 -1.25 -5.44
C ASP A 97 12.29 -0.50 -5.25
N LYS A 98 13.41 -1.19 -5.40
CA LYS A 98 14.77 -0.62 -5.33
C LYS A 98 14.86 0.66 -6.17
N GLY A 99 15.54 1.67 -5.61
CA GLY A 99 15.67 2.98 -6.23
C GLY A 99 14.93 4.07 -5.45
N VAL A 100 14.33 5.02 -6.18
CA VAL A 100 13.74 6.23 -5.59
C VAL A 100 12.24 6.26 -5.86
N THR A 101 11.46 6.52 -4.82
CA THR A 101 10.04 6.93 -4.93
C THR A 101 9.88 8.34 -4.40
N GLU A 102 9.11 9.15 -5.11
CA GLU A 102 8.78 10.52 -4.74
C GLU A 102 7.29 10.62 -4.45
N ILE A 103 6.93 11.16 -3.27
CA ILE A 103 5.54 11.39 -2.87
C ILE A 103 5.36 12.87 -2.55
N THR A 104 4.45 13.52 -3.26
CA THR A 104 4.05 14.91 -2.97
C THR A 104 2.58 14.95 -2.59
N THR A 105 2.25 15.61 -1.49
CA THR A 105 0.86 15.77 -1.03
C THR A 105 0.68 17.08 -0.26
N SER A 106 -0.54 17.34 0.22
CA SER A 106 -0.85 18.42 1.15
C SER A 106 -1.36 17.88 2.47
N LEU A 107 -1.20 18.64 3.55
CA LEU A 107 -1.71 18.23 4.86
C LEU A 107 -3.23 17.99 4.86
N LYS A 108 -3.98 18.75 4.06
CA LYS A 108 -5.43 18.59 3.91
C LYS A 108 -5.78 17.32 3.15
N GLY A 109 -4.99 17.00 2.14
CA GLY A 109 -5.24 15.91 1.19
C GLY A 109 -4.43 14.65 1.44
N PHE A 110 -3.81 14.49 2.62
CA PHE A 110 -2.78 13.47 2.84
C PHE A 110 -3.20 12.07 2.40
N ASN A 111 -4.43 11.64 2.71
CA ASN A 111 -4.89 10.28 2.44
C ASN A 111 -5.37 10.03 1.00
N TYR A 112 -5.63 11.08 0.21
CA TYR A 112 -6.40 10.95 -1.03
C TYR A 112 -5.91 11.81 -2.20
N ASP A 113 -5.08 12.81 -1.93
CA ASP A 113 -4.53 13.74 -2.92
C ASP A 113 -3.00 13.70 -2.81
N SER A 114 -2.43 12.61 -3.34
CA SER A 114 -0.99 12.42 -3.43
C SER A 114 -0.57 12.12 -4.87
N GLU A 115 0.53 12.75 -5.28
CA GLU A 115 1.24 12.42 -6.50
C GLU A 115 2.40 11.50 -6.13
N ILE A 116 2.42 10.31 -6.73
CA ILE A 116 3.44 9.30 -6.49
C ILE A 116 4.16 9.01 -7.81
N LYS A 117 5.48 9.21 -7.81
CA LYS A 117 6.39 8.77 -8.89
C LYS A 117 7.29 7.69 -8.31
N GLY A 118 7.23 6.48 -8.85
CA GLY A 118 7.90 5.34 -8.22
C GLY A 118 8.16 4.20 -9.18
N SER A 119 8.07 2.99 -8.65
CA SER A 119 8.33 1.74 -9.37
C SER A 119 7.38 1.50 -10.56
N LYS A 120 7.74 0.57 -11.45
CA LYS A 120 6.84 0.07 -12.50
C LYS A 120 5.54 -0.50 -11.90
N GLN A 121 5.62 -1.17 -10.76
CA GLN A 121 4.49 -1.71 -10.03
C GLN A 121 3.56 -0.59 -9.54
N GLN A 122 4.12 0.55 -9.11
CA GLN A 122 3.33 1.72 -8.74
C GLN A 122 2.61 2.35 -9.95
N GLU A 123 3.24 2.38 -11.12
CA GLU A 123 2.59 2.84 -12.35
C GLU A 123 1.41 1.93 -12.73
N LEU A 124 1.59 0.61 -12.67
CA LEU A 124 0.53 -0.38 -12.90
C LEU A 124 -0.60 -0.26 -11.87
N LEU A 125 -0.26 -0.06 -10.58
CA LEU A 125 -1.26 0.18 -9.54
C LEU A 125 -2.06 1.45 -9.81
N LYS A 126 -1.39 2.54 -10.24
CA LYS A 126 -2.04 3.80 -10.61
C LYS A 126 -2.97 3.62 -11.81
N GLU A 127 -2.54 2.91 -12.84
CA GLU A 127 -3.38 2.57 -14.00
C GLU A 127 -4.64 1.82 -13.55
N TYR A 128 -4.47 0.74 -12.77
CA TYR A 128 -5.56 -0.06 -12.23
C TYR A 128 -6.54 0.77 -11.41
N LEU A 129 -6.04 1.58 -10.46
CA LEU A 129 -6.87 2.42 -9.60
C LEU A 129 -7.62 3.49 -10.39
N SER A 130 -7.04 4.03 -11.46
CA SER A 130 -7.70 5.00 -12.35
C SER A 130 -8.93 4.42 -13.07
N VAL A 131 -8.93 3.10 -13.29
CA VAL A 131 -10.08 2.40 -13.85
C VAL A 131 -11.09 2.07 -12.77
N LEU A 132 -10.62 1.65 -11.58
CA LEU A 132 -11.49 1.37 -10.44
C LEU A 132 -12.27 2.59 -9.95
N SER A 133 -11.71 3.80 -10.03
CA SER A 133 -12.43 5.01 -9.63
C SER A 133 -13.76 5.15 -10.39
N ARG A 134 -13.79 4.85 -11.69
CA ARG A 134 -15.01 4.89 -12.50
C ARG A 134 -16.05 3.85 -12.08
N TYR A 135 -15.63 2.71 -11.52
CA TYR A 135 -16.56 1.74 -10.94
C TYR A 135 -17.11 2.25 -9.61
N ASN A 136 -16.29 2.91 -8.81
CA ASN A 136 -16.72 3.50 -7.54
C ASN A 136 -17.73 4.63 -7.77
N ASP A 137 -17.47 5.52 -8.74
CA ASP A 137 -18.39 6.62 -9.09
C ASP A 137 -19.77 6.08 -9.48
N LYS A 138 -19.81 5.09 -10.39
CA LYS A 138 -21.06 4.44 -10.79
C LYS A 138 -21.77 3.75 -9.63
N ASN A 139 -21.01 3.19 -8.70
CA ASN A 139 -21.59 2.55 -7.52
C ASN A 139 -22.23 3.59 -6.59
N LEU A 140 -21.62 4.78 -6.45
CA LEU A 140 -22.20 5.90 -5.71
C LEU A 140 -23.50 6.38 -6.37
N ASP A 141 -23.54 6.50 -7.70
CA ASP A 141 -24.75 6.85 -8.44
C ASP A 141 -25.88 5.83 -8.17
N ILE A 142 -25.57 4.54 -8.20
CA ILE A 142 -26.54 3.47 -7.92
C ILE A 142 -27.04 3.56 -6.47
N ILE A 143 -26.17 3.84 -5.51
CA ILE A 143 -26.54 4.00 -4.09
C ILE A 143 -27.48 5.19 -3.92
N GLU A 144 -27.17 6.33 -4.55
CA GLU A 144 -27.99 7.53 -4.50
C GLU A 144 -29.38 7.28 -5.08
N GLU A 145 -29.46 6.68 -6.27
CA GLU A 145 -30.74 6.37 -6.90
C GLU A 145 -31.53 5.31 -6.12
N SER A 146 -30.83 4.36 -5.48
CA SER A 146 -31.47 3.35 -4.63
C SER A 146 -32.10 3.97 -3.39
N PHE A 147 -31.46 4.98 -2.80
CA PHE A 147 -32.01 5.74 -1.69
C PHE A 147 -33.29 6.47 -2.10
N LYS A 148 -33.25 7.22 -3.22
CA LYS A 148 -34.42 7.94 -3.77
C LYS A 148 -35.58 7.01 -4.12
N ALA A 149 -35.31 5.83 -4.66
CA ALA A 149 -36.34 4.84 -5.00
C ALA A 149 -37.03 4.29 -3.74
N ARG A 150 -36.25 4.04 -2.67
CA ARG A 150 -36.79 3.59 -1.37
C ARG A 150 -37.67 4.65 -0.72
N GLU A 151 -37.29 5.93 -0.77
CA GLU A 151 -38.13 7.03 -0.26
C GLU A 151 -39.49 7.09 -0.96
N LYS A 152 -39.54 6.73 -2.24
CA LYS A 152 -40.77 6.68 -3.06
C LYS A 152 -41.53 5.36 -2.93
N ASN A 153 -41.03 4.38 -2.16
CA ASN A 153 -41.55 3.02 -2.09
C ASN A 153 -41.65 2.31 -3.48
N ASP A 154 -40.75 2.65 -4.41
CA ASP A 154 -40.70 2.04 -5.74
C ASP A 154 -39.87 0.74 -5.72
N SER A 155 -40.53 -0.37 -5.43
CA SER A 155 -39.86 -1.68 -5.34
C SER A 155 -39.29 -2.15 -6.68
N ILE A 156 -39.89 -1.79 -7.81
CA ILE A 156 -39.42 -2.19 -9.15
C ILE A 156 -38.09 -1.51 -9.46
N ALA A 157 -37.99 -0.20 -9.18
CA ALA A 157 -36.76 0.55 -9.35
C ALA A 157 -35.64 0.01 -8.42
N VAL A 158 -35.96 -0.28 -7.15
CA VAL A 158 -35.00 -0.87 -6.20
C VAL A 158 -34.45 -2.20 -6.72
N ASP A 159 -35.31 -3.10 -7.19
CA ASP A 159 -34.87 -4.40 -7.73
C ASP A 159 -34.00 -4.25 -8.98
N SER A 160 -34.30 -3.28 -9.84
CA SER A 160 -33.49 -2.97 -11.00
C SER A 160 -32.09 -2.46 -10.63
N LEU A 161 -32.02 -1.55 -9.65
CA LEU A 161 -30.77 -0.97 -9.17
C LEU A 161 -29.89 -2.01 -8.46
N ASN A 162 -30.49 -2.93 -7.69
CA ASN A 162 -29.77 -4.06 -7.09
C ASN A 162 -29.12 -4.94 -8.16
N ARG A 163 -29.84 -5.29 -9.23
CA ARG A 163 -29.26 -6.05 -10.36
C ARG A 163 -28.14 -5.29 -11.04
N LEU A 164 -28.29 -3.98 -11.21
CA LEU A 164 -27.25 -3.13 -11.79
C LEU A 164 -25.99 -3.11 -10.92
N ALA A 165 -26.14 -3.02 -9.60
CA ALA A 165 -25.03 -3.11 -8.65
C ALA A 165 -24.30 -4.47 -8.76
N ASP A 166 -25.05 -5.58 -8.80
CA ASP A 166 -24.47 -6.92 -8.98
C ASP A 166 -23.67 -7.04 -10.28
N HIS A 167 -24.22 -6.50 -11.37
CA HIS A 167 -23.51 -6.46 -12.65
C HIS A 167 -22.25 -5.61 -12.60
N LEU A 168 -22.29 -4.46 -11.91
CA LEU A 168 -21.14 -3.59 -11.74
C LEU A 168 -20.02 -4.28 -10.98
N ILE A 169 -20.34 -4.99 -9.89
CA ILE A 169 -19.38 -5.78 -9.10
C ILE A 169 -18.74 -6.88 -9.95
N LYS A 170 -19.54 -7.64 -10.71
CA LYS A 170 -19.03 -8.69 -11.61
C LYS A 170 -18.06 -8.13 -12.65
N ARG A 171 -18.38 -6.97 -13.23
CA ARG A 171 -17.50 -6.28 -14.20
C ARG A 171 -16.22 -5.78 -13.56
N LYS A 172 -16.28 -5.25 -12.33
CA LYS A 172 -15.09 -4.87 -11.56
C LYS A 172 -14.17 -6.06 -11.39
N TYR A 173 -14.67 -7.20 -10.92
CA TYR A 173 -13.86 -8.41 -10.75
C TYR A 173 -13.32 -8.95 -12.08
N ALA A 174 -14.12 -8.98 -13.14
CA ALA A 174 -13.64 -9.39 -14.46
C ALA A 174 -12.47 -8.52 -14.94
N TYR A 175 -12.56 -7.19 -14.72
CA TYR A 175 -11.47 -6.28 -15.02
C TYR A 175 -10.23 -6.56 -14.17
N THR A 176 -10.37 -6.71 -12.85
CA THR A 176 -9.24 -7.04 -11.95
C THR A 176 -8.55 -8.35 -12.35
N ILE A 177 -9.33 -9.39 -12.65
CA ILE A 177 -8.80 -10.69 -13.10
C ILE A 177 -8.03 -10.51 -14.42
N GLN A 178 -8.63 -9.83 -15.41
CA GLN A 178 -7.96 -9.61 -16.69
C GLN A 178 -6.68 -8.78 -16.54
N PHE A 179 -6.70 -7.76 -15.69
CA PHE A 179 -5.54 -6.91 -15.41
C PHE A 179 -4.40 -7.72 -14.78
N ALA A 180 -4.71 -8.58 -13.80
CA ALA A 180 -3.73 -9.49 -13.21
C ALA A 180 -3.17 -10.48 -14.25
N MET A 181 -4.02 -11.09 -15.08
CA MET A 181 -3.60 -12.02 -16.15
C MET A 181 -2.68 -11.34 -17.18
N ASN A 182 -2.94 -10.07 -17.51
CA ASN A 182 -2.13 -9.31 -18.46
C ASN A 182 -0.78 -8.87 -17.88
N ASN A 183 -0.63 -8.82 -16.56
CA ASN A 183 0.57 -8.40 -15.85
C ASN A 183 1.19 -9.55 -15.04
N LYS A 184 1.11 -10.78 -15.56
CA LYS A 184 1.56 -12.04 -14.92
C LYS A 184 3.06 -12.12 -14.61
N ASP A 185 3.83 -11.17 -15.15
CA ASP A 185 5.26 -10.95 -14.96
C ASP A 185 5.54 -9.83 -13.93
N SER A 186 4.54 -9.36 -13.20
CA SER A 186 4.65 -8.34 -12.15
C SER A 186 4.00 -8.79 -10.84
N GLU A 187 4.56 -8.35 -9.71
CA GLU A 187 4.05 -8.56 -8.35
C GLU A 187 2.64 -7.99 -8.15
N ILE A 188 2.22 -7.06 -9.02
CA ILE A 188 0.85 -6.55 -9.04
C ILE A 188 -0.17 -7.66 -9.31
N ALA A 189 0.13 -8.64 -10.16
CA ALA A 189 -0.82 -9.72 -10.46
C ALA A 189 -1.22 -10.55 -9.23
N PRO A 190 -0.27 -11.17 -8.48
CA PRO A 190 -0.63 -11.88 -7.26
C PRO A 190 -1.14 -10.97 -6.14
N TYR A 191 -0.67 -9.72 -6.06
CA TYR A 191 -1.20 -8.73 -5.12
C TYR A 191 -2.71 -8.48 -5.35
N LEU A 192 -3.11 -8.18 -6.58
CA LEU A 192 -4.52 -7.95 -6.91
C LEU A 192 -5.36 -9.21 -6.66
N ALA A 193 -4.84 -10.39 -6.97
CA ALA A 193 -5.53 -11.65 -6.70
C ALA A 193 -5.79 -11.88 -5.19
N LEU A 194 -4.81 -11.53 -4.35
CA LEU A 194 -4.90 -11.67 -2.89
C LEU A 194 -5.89 -10.68 -2.25
N TYR A 195 -5.86 -9.43 -2.68
CA TYR A 195 -6.49 -8.34 -1.93
C TYR A 195 -7.75 -7.79 -2.60
N GLU A 196 -7.83 -7.83 -3.93
CA GLU A 196 -8.93 -7.21 -4.69
C GLU A 196 -9.99 -8.20 -5.18
N THR A 197 -9.71 -9.50 -5.16
CA THR A 197 -10.61 -10.56 -5.66
C THR A 197 -11.04 -11.57 -4.59
N ARG A 198 -11.07 -11.19 -3.30
CA ARG A 198 -11.39 -12.10 -2.18
C ARG A 198 -12.72 -12.86 -2.32
N ASN A 199 -13.75 -12.22 -2.91
CA ASN A 199 -15.07 -12.83 -3.12
C ASN A 199 -15.28 -13.32 -4.56
N ALA A 200 -14.24 -13.30 -5.39
CA ALA A 200 -14.34 -13.87 -6.74
C ALA A 200 -14.41 -15.40 -6.67
N ASN A 201 -14.90 -16.02 -7.75
CA ASN A 201 -14.89 -17.47 -7.83
C ASN A 201 -13.44 -18.00 -7.72
N PRO A 202 -13.16 -18.93 -6.78
CA PRO A 202 -11.89 -19.62 -6.61
C PRO A 202 -11.15 -20.00 -7.91
N VAL A 203 -11.88 -20.45 -8.94
CA VAL A 203 -11.32 -20.87 -10.24
C VAL A 203 -10.53 -19.75 -10.92
N TYR A 204 -10.95 -18.49 -10.78
CA TYR A 204 -10.23 -17.36 -11.37
C TYR A 204 -8.94 -17.04 -10.61
N ILE A 205 -8.95 -17.22 -9.29
CA ILE A 205 -7.75 -17.04 -8.45
C ILE A 205 -6.69 -18.06 -8.85
N ASP A 206 -7.10 -19.32 -9.04
CA ASP A 206 -6.22 -20.40 -9.47
C ASP A 206 -5.69 -20.15 -10.89
N SER A 207 -6.53 -19.62 -11.77
CA SER A 207 -6.14 -19.25 -13.14
C SER A 207 -5.07 -18.16 -13.16
N ILE A 208 -5.25 -17.11 -12.34
CA ILE A 208 -4.23 -16.05 -12.18
C ILE A 208 -2.93 -16.67 -11.70
N TYR A 209 -2.95 -17.42 -10.59
CA TYR A 209 -1.76 -18.03 -10.02
C TYR A 209 -1.03 -18.92 -11.04
N ASN A 210 -1.77 -19.76 -11.76
CA ASN A 210 -1.18 -20.67 -12.75
C ASN A 210 -0.51 -19.92 -13.91
N SER A 211 -1.04 -18.76 -14.29
CA SER A 211 -0.50 -17.91 -15.36
C SER A 211 0.79 -17.18 -14.98
N LEU A 212 1.08 -17.02 -13.68
CA LEU A 212 2.24 -16.28 -13.18
C LEU A 212 3.54 -16.92 -13.67
N ASN A 213 4.51 -16.06 -14.00
CA ASN A 213 5.86 -16.51 -14.30
C ASN A 213 6.53 -17.13 -13.06
N PRO A 214 7.51 -18.05 -13.22
CA PRO A 214 8.16 -18.71 -12.09
C PRO A 214 8.77 -17.76 -11.06
N GLU A 215 9.37 -16.66 -11.51
CA GLU A 215 9.92 -15.62 -10.64
C GLU A 215 8.82 -15.00 -9.76
N ILE A 216 7.68 -14.62 -10.36
CA ILE A 216 6.54 -14.04 -9.65
C ILE A 216 5.85 -15.06 -8.73
N LYS A 217 5.85 -16.36 -9.06
CA LYS A 217 5.36 -17.39 -8.12
C LYS A 217 6.22 -17.48 -6.87
N ASN A 218 7.52 -17.21 -7.01
CA ASN A 218 8.49 -17.23 -5.91
C ASN A 218 8.61 -15.91 -5.15
N SER A 219 7.91 -14.86 -5.60
CA SER A 219 7.88 -13.56 -4.91
C SER A 219 7.01 -13.59 -3.65
N LEU A 220 7.13 -12.57 -2.80
CA LEU A 220 6.32 -12.41 -1.58
C LEU A 220 4.83 -12.66 -1.82
N TYR A 221 4.26 -11.95 -2.80
CA TYR A 221 2.83 -12.04 -3.09
C TYR A 221 2.48 -13.35 -3.80
N GLY A 222 3.37 -13.89 -4.65
CA GLY A 222 3.18 -15.20 -5.27
C GLY A 222 3.08 -16.33 -4.25
N LYS A 223 3.99 -16.35 -3.27
CA LYS A 223 4.00 -17.32 -2.17
C LYS A 223 2.75 -17.18 -1.30
N LYS A 224 2.41 -15.97 -0.88
CA LYS A 224 1.17 -15.71 -0.12
C LYS A 224 -0.08 -16.20 -0.87
N LEU A 225 -0.16 -15.96 -2.18
CA LEU A 225 -1.28 -16.44 -2.98
C LEU A 225 -1.33 -17.97 -3.04
N SER A 226 -0.17 -18.61 -3.20
CA SER A 226 -0.06 -20.08 -3.16
C SER A 226 -0.57 -20.66 -1.83
N GLU A 227 -0.21 -20.03 -0.71
CA GLU A 227 -0.67 -20.44 0.63
C GLU A 227 -2.18 -20.32 0.78
N VAL A 228 -2.78 -19.21 0.30
CA VAL A 228 -4.24 -19.03 0.31
C VAL A 228 -4.93 -20.14 -0.50
N ILE A 229 -4.41 -20.47 -1.68
CA ILE A 229 -4.97 -21.55 -2.52
C ILE A 229 -4.84 -22.91 -1.84
N ALA A 230 -3.69 -23.22 -1.23
CA ALA A 230 -3.46 -24.48 -0.53
C ALA A 230 -4.36 -24.64 0.71
N ASN A 231 -4.52 -23.58 1.51
CA ASN A 231 -5.37 -23.59 2.70
C ASN A 231 -6.85 -23.76 2.34
N ARG A 232 -7.30 -23.18 1.23
CA ARG A 232 -8.67 -23.37 0.71
C ARG A 232 -8.93 -24.84 0.35
N ASN A 233 -7.97 -25.50 -0.29
CA ASN A 233 -8.10 -26.90 -0.70
C ASN A 233 -7.98 -27.89 0.46
N SER A 234 -7.35 -27.49 1.57
CA SER A 234 -7.21 -28.35 2.76
C SER A 234 -8.44 -28.34 3.67
N ASN A 235 -9.32 -27.34 3.50
CA ASN A 235 -10.56 -27.16 4.27
C ASN A 235 -11.82 -27.64 3.52
N ASN A 236 -11.65 -28.21 2.31
CA ASN A 236 -12.70 -28.85 1.52
C ASN A 236 -12.49 -30.37 1.53
#